data_AF-A0A0G0B6D6-F1
#
_entry.id   AF-A0A0G0B6D6-F1
#
_cell.length_a   1.000
_cell.length_b   1.000
_cell.length_c   1.000
_cell.angle_alpha   90.00
_cell.angle_beta   90.00
_cell.angle_gamma   90.00
#
_symmetry.space_group_name_H-M   'P 1'
#
loop_
_entity.id
_entity.type
_entity.pdbx_description
1 polymer ?
#
loop_
_entity_poly.entity_id
_entity_poly.type
_entity_poly.pdbx_seq_one_letter_code
_entity_poly.pdbx_strand_id
1 'polypeptide(L)'
;MTKKKHLKYEALGFVEALIAIMVVGASSVVLMQIAVNTMQGVIQNEKIDTMTQYALEGSEIVKEIARQEQLTGEDLFPDNSGCYVPLTESGTYTFKQGLDGNILYLEADAQRSEYVSSAAINEDFFRIYCFEPYSVEDRYLSGNILVGELNSDGTITRGNNVKDYSYFTVVTR
;
A
#
# COMPACT_ATOMS: atom_id res chain seq x y z
N MET A 1 -16.21 73.60 29.60
CA MET A 1 -17.05 72.41 29.35
C MET A 1 -16.56 71.70 28.09
N THR A 2 -16.42 70.38 28.17
CA THR A 2 -16.53 69.38 27.07
C THR A 2 -15.64 69.49 25.83
N LYS A 3 -14.53 68.71 25.80
CA LYS A 3 -14.00 68.02 24.60
C LYS A 3 -12.99 66.93 25.02
N LYS A 4 -13.48 65.80 25.58
CA LYS A 4 -12.66 64.61 25.88
C LYS A 4 -13.29 63.28 25.41
N LYS A 5 -14.37 63.32 24.62
CA LYS A 5 -15.12 62.11 24.20
C LYS A 5 -14.68 61.47 22.87
N HIS A 6 -13.98 62.16 21.98
CA HIS A 6 -13.67 61.63 20.64
C HIS A 6 -12.43 60.70 20.58
N LEU A 7 -11.37 60.97 21.34
CA LEU A 7 -10.14 60.12 21.34
C LEU A 7 -10.36 58.70 21.92
N LYS A 8 -11.36 58.52 22.78
CA LYS A 8 -11.70 57.20 23.35
C LYS A 8 -12.38 56.25 22.35
N TYR A 9 -13.00 56.78 21.29
CA TYR A 9 -13.74 55.99 20.30
C TYR A 9 -12.83 55.44 19.20
N GLU A 10 -11.76 56.17 18.85
CA GLU A 10 -10.81 55.77 17.81
C GLU A 10 -9.94 54.57 18.25
N ALA A 11 -9.59 54.51 19.54
CA ALA A 11 -8.88 53.37 20.12
C ALA A 11 -9.74 52.10 20.24
N LEU A 12 -11.08 52.21 20.26
CA LEU A 12 -11.99 51.07 20.36
C LEU A 12 -11.98 50.22 19.09
N GLY A 13 -11.95 50.87 17.91
CA GLY A 13 -11.90 50.17 16.62
C GLY A 13 -10.57 49.45 16.36
N PHE A 14 -9.46 49.95 16.91
CA PHE A 14 -8.17 49.27 16.82
C PHE A 14 -8.15 47.96 17.63
N VAL A 15 -8.73 47.97 18.83
CA VAL A 15 -8.83 46.76 19.67
C VAL A 15 -9.75 45.73 19.03
N GLU A 16 -10.86 46.16 18.44
CA GLU A 16 -11.78 45.27 17.71
C GLU A 16 -11.09 44.60 16.50
N ALA A 17 -10.30 45.36 15.73
CA ALA A 17 -9.50 44.80 14.65
C ALA A 17 -8.47 43.77 15.14
N LEU A 18 -7.83 44.02 16.28
CA LEU A 18 -6.84 43.09 16.86
C LEU A 18 -7.49 41.79 17.34
N ILE A 19 -8.66 41.88 18.00
CA ILE A 19 -9.45 40.71 18.40
C ILE A 19 -9.93 39.95 17.17
N ALA A 20 -10.40 40.65 16.13
CA ALA A 20 -10.84 40.03 14.88
C ALA A 20 -9.69 39.26 14.21
N ILE A 21 -8.47 39.84 14.12
CA ILE A 21 -7.30 39.15 13.56
C ILE A 21 -6.93 37.93 14.40
N MET A 22 -6.99 38.00 15.73
CA MET A 22 -6.75 36.83 16.59
C MET A 22 -7.76 35.71 16.36
N VAL A 23 -9.06 36.04 16.29
CA VAL A 23 -10.13 35.06 16.06
C VAL A 23 -10.01 34.44 14.67
N VAL A 24 -9.71 35.25 13.65
CA VAL A 24 -9.47 34.77 12.28
C VAL A 24 -8.24 33.85 12.25
N GLY A 25 -7.14 34.25 12.89
CA GLY A 25 -5.92 33.45 12.96
C GLY A 25 -6.13 32.09 13.63
N ALA A 26 -6.84 32.05 14.77
CA ALA A 26 -7.18 30.80 15.44
C ALA A 26 -8.08 29.92 14.56
N SER A 27 -9.07 30.52 13.88
CA SER A 27 -9.97 29.80 12.98
C SER A 27 -9.23 29.21 11.78
N SER A 28 -8.26 29.93 11.20
CA SER A 28 -7.45 29.46 10.08
C SER A 28 -6.62 28.22 10.43
N VAL A 29 -6.04 28.15 11.64
CA VAL A 29 -5.27 26.98 12.09
C VAL A 29 -6.17 25.75 12.19
N VAL A 30 -7.38 25.90 12.73
CA VAL A 30 -8.35 24.79 12.82
C VAL A 30 -8.76 24.31 11.43
N LEU A 31 -9.05 25.22 10.49
CA LEU A 31 -9.39 24.85 9.12
C LEU A 31 -8.24 24.13 8.41
N MET A 32 -7.00 24.59 8.61
CA MET A 32 -5.82 23.93 8.06
C MET A 32 -5.66 22.52 8.64
N GLN A 33 -5.87 22.33 9.94
CA GLN A 33 -5.80 21.01 10.56
C GLN A 33 -6.83 20.04 9.96
N ILE A 34 -8.06 20.51 9.72
CA ILE A 34 -9.10 19.71 9.06
C ILE A 34 -8.70 19.37 7.62
N ALA A 35 -8.14 20.34 6.89
CA ALA A 35 -7.67 20.13 5.53
C ALA A 35 -6.53 19.10 5.47
N VAL A 36 -5.55 19.20 6.36
CA VAL A 36 -4.43 18.24 6.46
C VAL A 36 -4.94 16.84 6.77
N ASN A 37 -5.82 16.69 7.75
CA ASN A 37 -6.38 15.38 8.11
C ASN A 37 -7.16 14.75 6.94
N THR A 38 -7.93 15.57 6.21
CA THR A 38 -8.67 15.10 5.02
C THR A 38 -7.70 14.69 3.91
N MET A 39 -6.67 15.49 3.63
CA MET A 39 -5.65 15.17 2.62
C MET A 39 -4.89 13.88 2.97
N GLN A 40 -4.53 13.68 4.23
CA GLN A 40 -3.91 12.43 4.68
C GLN A 40 -4.84 11.23 4.44
N GLY A 41 -6.14 11.36 4.74
CA GLY A 41 -7.11 10.31 4.47
C GLY A 41 -7.25 9.98 2.97
N VAL A 42 -7.23 11.00 2.10
CA VAL A 42 -7.24 10.80 0.65
C VAL A 42 -6.00 10.04 0.19
N ILE A 43 -4.80 10.45 0.62
CA ILE A 43 -3.54 9.78 0.27
C ILE A 43 -3.54 8.32 0.74
N GLN A 44 -4.01 8.06 1.96
CA GLN A 44 -4.14 6.70 2.48
C GLN A 44 -5.07 5.85 1.60
N ASN A 45 -6.23 6.38 1.21
CA ASN A 45 -7.18 5.67 0.38
C ASN A 45 -6.60 5.36 -1.02
N GLU A 46 -5.94 6.33 -1.67
CA GLU A 46 -5.29 6.10 -2.97
C GLU A 46 -4.22 5.00 -2.89
N LYS A 47 -3.43 4.98 -1.81
CA LYS A 47 -2.46 3.91 -1.57
C LYS A 47 -3.11 2.55 -1.36
N ILE A 48 -4.21 2.47 -0.59
CA ILE A 48 -4.97 1.22 -0.39
C ILE A 48 -5.52 0.72 -1.72
N ASP A 49 -6.10 1.61 -2.53
CA ASP A 49 -6.67 1.27 -3.83
C ASP A 49 -5.57 0.76 -4.78
N THR A 50 -4.41 1.42 -4.79
CA THR A 50 -3.24 1.01 -5.58
C THR A 50 -2.71 -0.36 -5.15
N MET A 51 -2.58 -0.60 -3.84
CA MET A 51 -2.16 -1.91 -3.33
C MET A 51 -3.18 -3.00 -3.67
N THR A 52 -4.47 -2.69 -3.60
CA THR A 52 -5.54 -3.61 -3.99
C THR A 52 -5.46 -3.95 -5.47
N GLN A 53 -5.22 -2.95 -6.32
CA GLN A 53 -5.02 -3.16 -7.75
C GLN A 53 -3.84 -4.09 -8.03
N TYR A 54 -2.68 -3.84 -7.40
CA TYR A 54 -1.52 -4.71 -7.56
C TYR A 54 -1.74 -6.12 -7.03
N ALA A 55 -2.56 -6.27 -5.98
CA ALA A 55 -2.91 -7.58 -5.44
C ALA A 55 -3.81 -8.36 -6.40
N LEU A 56 -4.80 -7.70 -7.00
CA LEU A 56 -5.69 -8.30 -8.02
C LEU A 56 -4.89 -8.68 -9.27
N GLU A 57 -4.01 -7.81 -9.74
CA GLU A 57 -3.10 -8.10 -10.86
C GLU A 57 -2.19 -9.28 -10.53
N GLY A 58 -1.60 -9.31 -9.32
CA GLY A 58 -0.79 -10.43 -8.85
C GLY A 58 -1.55 -11.75 -8.84
N SER A 59 -2.81 -11.73 -8.39
CA SER A 59 -3.65 -12.93 -8.42
C SER A 59 -3.91 -13.40 -9.85
N GLU A 60 -4.09 -12.50 -10.81
CA GLU A 60 -4.32 -12.88 -12.20
C GLU A 60 -3.05 -13.46 -12.82
N ILE A 61 -1.88 -12.86 -12.54
CA ILE A 61 -0.58 -13.37 -12.97
C ILE A 61 -0.37 -14.80 -12.48
N VAL A 62 -0.61 -15.06 -11.18
CA VAL A 62 -0.42 -16.40 -10.60
C VAL A 62 -1.39 -17.43 -11.20
N LYS A 63 -2.66 -17.06 -11.43
CA LYS A 63 -3.64 -17.93 -12.09
C LYS A 63 -3.25 -18.25 -13.52
N GLU A 64 -2.76 -17.25 -14.23
CA GLU A 64 -2.33 -17.40 -15.61
C GLU A 64 -1.07 -18.27 -15.73
N ILE A 65 -0.11 -18.15 -14.79
CA ILE A 65 1.05 -19.06 -14.71
C ILE A 65 0.58 -20.51 -14.52
N ALA A 66 -0.33 -20.76 -13.57
CA ALA A 66 -0.85 -22.11 -13.35
C ALA A 66 -1.64 -22.64 -14.57
N ARG A 67 -2.41 -21.78 -15.24
CA ARG A 67 -3.12 -22.14 -16.49
C ARG A 67 -2.14 -22.50 -17.61
N GLN A 68 -1.01 -21.80 -17.71
CA GLN A 68 0.01 -22.08 -18.72
C GLN A 68 0.66 -23.44 -18.48
N GLU A 69 1.01 -23.77 -17.24
CA GLU A 69 1.51 -25.11 -16.87
C GLU A 69 0.55 -26.23 -17.27
N GLN A 70 -0.76 -26.06 -17.03
CA GLN A 70 -1.76 -27.04 -17.46
C GLN A 70 -1.82 -27.24 -18.98
N LEU A 71 -1.51 -26.20 -19.76
CA LEU A 71 -1.59 -26.24 -21.22
C LEU A 71 -0.31 -26.73 -21.88
N THR A 72 0.85 -26.32 -21.38
CA THR A 72 2.16 -26.69 -21.94
C THR A 72 2.71 -27.97 -21.34
N GLY A 73 2.31 -28.31 -20.11
CA GLY A 73 2.89 -29.40 -19.33
C GLY A 73 4.30 -29.09 -18.83
N GLU A 74 4.74 -27.83 -18.91
CA GLU A 74 6.02 -27.37 -18.37
C GLU A 74 5.85 -26.94 -16.91
N ASP A 75 6.79 -27.31 -16.06
CA ASP A 75 6.79 -27.02 -14.63
C ASP A 75 7.16 -25.55 -14.38
N LEU A 76 6.15 -24.67 -14.44
CA LEU A 76 6.28 -23.22 -14.29
C LEU A 76 5.89 -22.75 -12.89
N PHE A 77 5.02 -23.50 -12.22
CA PHE A 77 4.55 -23.22 -10.88
C PHE A 77 5.39 -24.00 -9.86
N PRO A 78 5.87 -23.34 -8.78
CA PRO A 78 6.70 -24.02 -7.80
C PRO A 78 5.92 -25.08 -7.01
N ASP A 79 6.54 -26.25 -6.81
CA ASP A 79 5.99 -27.34 -5.98
C ASP A 79 6.07 -27.07 -4.47
N ASN A 80 7.08 -26.29 -4.05
CA ASN A 80 7.34 -26.05 -2.65
C ASN A 80 6.47 -24.90 -2.13
N SER A 81 5.82 -25.09 -1.00
CA SER A 81 5.13 -24.01 -0.30
C SER A 81 6.12 -22.94 0.16
N GLY A 82 5.80 -21.68 -0.10
CA GLY A 82 6.64 -20.55 0.26
C GLY A 82 6.18 -19.27 -0.42
N CYS A 83 7.01 -18.24 -0.36
CA CYS A 83 6.75 -16.94 -0.97
C CYS A 83 7.55 -16.78 -2.26
N TYR A 84 6.89 -16.28 -3.29
CA TYR A 84 7.41 -16.11 -4.63
C TYR A 84 7.06 -14.73 -5.16
N VAL A 85 7.86 -14.21 -6.10
CA VAL A 85 7.63 -12.89 -6.68
C VAL A 85 7.02 -13.03 -8.08
N PRO A 86 5.71 -12.79 -8.25
CA PRO A 86 5.07 -12.84 -9.57
C PRO A 86 5.46 -11.61 -10.40
N LEU A 87 5.98 -11.85 -11.59
CA LEU A 87 6.44 -10.83 -12.54
C LEU A 87 5.82 -11.04 -13.93
N THR A 88 5.88 -9.98 -14.70
CA THR A 88 5.52 -9.99 -16.12
C THR A 88 6.75 -9.53 -16.89
N GLU A 89 7.45 -10.45 -17.55
CA GLU A 89 8.62 -10.15 -18.37
C GLU A 89 8.25 -10.25 -19.85
N SER A 90 8.38 -9.14 -20.59
CA SER A 90 8.17 -9.09 -22.05
C SER A 90 6.82 -9.68 -22.51
N GLY A 91 5.77 -9.56 -21.69
CA GLY A 91 4.43 -10.08 -21.98
C GLY A 91 4.19 -11.55 -21.61
N THR A 92 5.17 -12.21 -20.98
CA THR A 92 5.03 -13.56 -20.42
C THR A 92 4.94 -13.46 -18.90
N TYR A 93 4.05 -14.23 -18.31
CA TYR A 93 3.85 -14.29 -16.87
C TYR A 93 4.76 -15.36 -16.27
N THR A 94 5.64 -14.97 -15.35
CA THR A 94 6.60 -15.88 -14.73
C THR A 94 6.87 -15.46 -13.28
N PHE A 95 7.46 -16.36 -12.51
CA PHE A 95 8.04 -16.00 -11.23
C PHE A 95 9.47 -15.51 -11.43
N LYS A 96 9.90 -14.55 -10.59
CA LYS A 96 11.27 -14.05 -10.60
C LYS A 96 12.26 -15.19 -10.44
N GLN A 97 13.28 -15.24 -11.28
CA GLN A 97 14.38 -16.19 -11.14
C GLN A 97 15.51 -15.59 -10.28
N GLY A 98 16.11 -16.41 -9.43
CA GLY A 98 17.32 -16.08 -8.71
C GLY A 98 18.57 -16.13 -9.61
N LEU A 99 19.73 -15.81 -9.05
CA LEU A 99 21.01 -15.85 -9.78
C LEU A 99 21.37 -17.26 -10.29
N ASP A 100 20.78 -18.28 -9.68
CA ASP A 100 21.02 -19.70 -10.00
C ASP A 100 20.10 -20.22 -11.13
N GLY A 101 19.23 -19.37 -11.69
CA GLY A 101 18.25 -19.74 -12.72
C GLY A 101 17.00 -20.45 -12.19
N ASN A 102 16.96 -20.81 -10.91
CA ASN A 102 15.77 -21.32 -10.24
C ASN A 102 14.81 -20.20 -9.85
N ILE A 103 13.53 -20.52 -9.66
CA ILE A 103 12.54 -19.58 -9.13
C ILE A 103 13.02 -19.07 -7.76
N LEU A 104 12.99 -17.76 -7.57
CA LEU A 104 13.35 -17.11 -6.32
C LEU A 104 12.35 -17.52 -5.23
N TYR A 105 12.83 -18.34 -4.33
CA TYR A 105 12.12 -18.76 -3.13
C TYR A 105 12.44 -17.81 -1.98
N LEU A 106 11.40 -17.33 -1.30
CA LEU A 106 11.48 -16.55 -0.09
C LEU A 106 10.77 -17.35 1.01
N GLU A 107 11.45 -17.56 2.14
CA GLU A 107 10.85 -18.26 3.30
C GLU A 107 9.61 -17.52 3.77
N ALA A 108 8.51 -18.22 4.09
CA ALA A 108 7.26 -17.58 4.53
C ALA A 108 7.40 -16.78 5.84
N ASP A 109 8.35 -17.18 6.69
CA ASP A 109 8.70 -16.51 7.94
C ASP A 109 9.84 -15.48 7.78
N ALA A 110 10.29 -15.20 6.55
CA ALA A 110 11.37 -14.25 6.32
C ALA A 110 10.99 -12.84 6.80
N GLN A 111 12.02 -12.09 7.21
CA GLN A 111 11.84 -10.72 7.61
C GLN A 111 11.42 -9.89 6.39
N ARG A 112 10.46 -8.99 6.60
CA ARG A 112 9.93 -8.07 5.58
C ARG A 112 11.01 -7.37 4.74
N SER A 113 12.17 -7.08 5.33
CA SER A 113 13.32 -6.50 4.65
C SER A 113 13.83 -7.32 3.46
N GLU A 114 13.73 -8.65 3.53
CA GLU A 114 14.16 -9.58 2.48
C GLU A 114 13.18 -9.58 1.29
N TYR A 115 11.89 -9.43 1.58
CA TYR A 115 10.86 -9.26 0.55
C TYR A 115 11.00 -7.91 -0.16
N VAL A 116 11.17 -6.83 0.60
CA VAL A 116 11.24 -5.45 0.10
C VAL A 116 12.38 -5.28 -0.92
N SER A 117 13.56 -5.85 -0.67
CA SER A 117 14.69 -5.73 -1.60
C SER A 117 14.51 -6.51 -2.90
N SER A 118 13.71 -7.58 -2.85
CA SER A 118 13.68 -8.61 -3.89
C SER A 118 12.39 -8.59 -4.72
N ALA A 119 11.32 -8.01 -4.18
CA ALA A 119 9.96 -8.07 -4.71
C ALA A 119 9.35 -6.71 -5.08
N ALA A 120 10.19 -5.69 -5.27
CA ALA A 120 9.75 -4.36 -5.68
C ALA A 120 9.04 -4.40 -7.05
N ILE A 121 7.81 -3.86 -7.10
CA ILE A 121 7.06 -3.62 -8.33
C ILE A 121 7.53 -2.31 -8.97
N ASN A 122 7.70 -1.28 -8.13
CA ASN A 122 8.14 0.06 -8.48
C ASN A 122 8.92 0.68 -7.29
N GLU A 123 9.13 1.99 -7.30
CA GLU A 123 9.86 2.72 -6.24
C GLU A 123 9.09 2.80 -4.91
N ASP A 124 7.79 2.48 -4.91
CA ASP A 124 6.90 2.68 -3.77
C ASP A 124 6.36 1.37 -3.17
N PHE A 125 6.19 0.31 -3.96
CA PHE A 125 5.48 -0.91 -3.57
C PHE A 125 6.24 -2.19 -3.91
N PHE A 126 6.01 -3.23 -3.11
CA PHE A 126 6.42 -4.61 -3.38
C PHE A 126 5.21 -5.55 -3.42
N ARG A 127 5.37 -6.70 -4.10
CA ARG A 127 4.33 -7.74 -4.18
C ARG A 127 4.95 -9.13 -4.13
N ILE A 128 4.40 -9.98 -3.27
CA ILE A 128 4.76 -11.39 -3.16
C ILE A 128 3.49 -12.26 -3.17
N TYR A 129 3.62 -13.49 -3.64
CA TYR A 129 2.63 -14.53 -3.56
C TYR A 129 3.13 -15.62 -2.62
N CYS A 130 2.43 -15.85 -1.51
CA CYS A 130 2.78 -16.89 -0.56
C CYS A 130 1.68 -17.93 -0.52
N PHE A 131 2.01 -19.20 -0.62
CA PHE A 131 1.03 -20.27 -0.46
C PHE A 131 1.54 -21.35 0.48
N GLU A 132 0.60 -21.91 1.23
CA GLU A 132 0.80 -23.12 2.01
C GLU A 132 0.15 -24.27 1.24
N PRO A 133 0.68 -25.51 1.35
CA PRO A 133 0.13 -26.64 0.66
C PRO A 133 -1.12 -27.09 1.43
N TYR A 134 -2.25 -26.43 1.17
CA TYR A 134 -3.54 -26.85 1.71
C TYR A 134 -4.22 -27.78 0.71
N SER A 135 -3.95 -29.09 0.82
CA SER A 135 -4.55 -30.11 -0.04
C SER A 135 -5.99 -30.40 0.41
N VAL A 136 -6.96 -29.94 -0.38
CA VAL A 136 -8.24 -30.64 -0.52
C VAL A 136 -8.22 -31.26 -1.92
N GLU A 137 -7.87 -32.56 -1.98
CA GLU A 137 -7.83 -33.37 -3.21
C GLU A 137 -6.79 -32.99 -4.28
N ASP A 138 -5.66 -32.35 -3.90
CA ASP A 138 -4.49 -32.04 -4.76
C ASP A 138 -4.75 -31.18 -6.02
N ARG A 139 -5.95 -30.61 -6.19
CA ARG A 139 -6.33 -29.79 -7.37
C ARG A 139 -6.40 -28.29 -7.12
N TYR A 140 -6.38 -27.89 -5.85
CA TYR A 140 -6.54 -26.49 -5.45
C TYR A 140 -5.39 -26.08 -4.54
N LEU A 141 -4.74 -24.98 -4.90
CA LEU A 141 -3.72 -24.32 -4.09
C LEU A 141 -4.30 -22.99 -3.60
N SER A 142 -4.34 -22.82 -2.28
CA SER A 142 -4.72 -21.56 -1.67
C SER A 142 -3.48 -20.76 -1.30
N GLY A 143 -3.43 -19.50 -1.72
CA GLY A 143 -2.34 -18.60 -1.38
C GLY A 143 -2.82 -17.18 -1.12
N ASN A 144 -1.92 -16.36 -0.61
CA ASN A 144 -2.12 -14.95 -0.33
C ASN A 144 -1.17 -14.12 -1.21
N ILE A 145 -1.71 -13.11 -1.87
CA ILE A 145 -0.94 -12.04 -2.47
C ILE A 145 -0.75 -10.96 -1.42
N LEU A 146 0.49 -10.75 -0.97
CA LEU A 146 0.84 -9.67 -0.06
C LEU A 146 1.41 -8.51 -0.87
N VAL A 147 0.87 -7.32 -0.66
CA VAL A 147 1.34 -6.07 -1.25
C VAL A 147 1.60 -5.08 -0.13
N GLY A 148 2.75 -4.42 -0.17
CA GLY A 148 3.11 -3.44 0.85
C GLY A 148 3.94 -2.30 0.28
N GLU A 149 4.10 -1.24 1.07
CA GLU A 149 4.94 -0.10 0.70
C GLU A 149 6.40 -0.35 1.07
N LEU A 150 7.34 -0.01 0.20
CA LEU A 150 8.79 -0.16 0.46
C LEU A 150 9.25 0.73 1.62
N ASN A 151 8.66 1.92 1.76
CA ASN A 151 9.06 2.94 2.74
C ASN A 151 8.25 2.92 4.05
N SER A 152 7.32 1.97 4.20
CA SER A 152 6.51 1.77 5.42
C SER A 152 7.02 0.55 6.18
N ASP A 153 6.76 0.47 7.49
CA ASP A 153 6.96 -0.77 8.25
C ASP A 153 5.87 -1.81 7.97
N GLY A 154 4.76 -1.41 7.34
CA GLY A 154 3.69 -2.32 6.92
C GLY A 154 2.84 -2.90 8.06
N THR A 155 3.12 -2.57 9.32
CA THR A 155 2.43 -3.14 10.50
C THR A 155 1.19 -2.37 10.94
N ILE A 156 1.20 -1.04 10.78
CA ILE A 156 0.14 -0.14 11.27
C ILE A 156 -0.10 0.97 10.24
N THR A 157 -1.36 1.28 9.96
CA THR A 157 -1.74 2.48 9.20
C THR A 157 -1.64 3.71 10.11
N ARG A 158 -0.69 4.61 9.83
CA ARG A 158 -0.51 5.85 10.60
C ARG A 158 0.06 6.97 9.73
N GLY A 159 -0.58 8.13 9.76
CA GLY A 159 -0.12 9.30 8.99
C GLY A 159 -0.19 9.02 7.49
N ASN A 160 0.94 8.98 6.80
CA ASN A 160 0.99 8.66 5.37
C ASN A 160 1.33 7.18 5.08
N ASN A 161 1.54 6.38 6.12
CA ASN A 161 1.92 4.97 5.99
C ASN A 161 0.68 4.10 6.08
N VAL A 162 0.60 3.09 5.21
CA VAL A 162 -0.46 2.10 5.18
C VAL A 162 0.10 0.74 5.57
N LYS A 163 -0.74 -0.04 6.28
CA LYS A 163 -0.46 -1.44 6.59
C LYS A 163 -0.40 -2.26 5.29
N ASP A 164 0.46 -3.29 5.26
CA ASP A 164 0.53 -4.23 4.16
C ASP A 164 -0.84 -4.90 3.94
N TYR A 165 -1.22 -5.02 2.67
CA TYR A 165 -2.48 -5.58 2.21
C TYR A 165 -2.29 -7.05 1.81
N SER A 166 -3.20 -7.92 2.26
CA SER A 166 -3.21 -9.35 1.92
C SER A 166 -4.49 -9.71 1.19
N TYR A 167 -4.36 -10.31 0.01
CA TYR A 167 -5.47 -10.77 -0.81
C TYR A 167 -5.41 -12.30 -0.96
N PHE A 168 -6.44 -12.98 -0.45
CA PHE A 168 -6.55 -14.42 -0.57
C PHE A 168 -6.98 -14.82 -1.99
N THR A 169 -6.28 -15.78 -2.58
CA THR A 169 -6.58 -16.31 -3.90
C THR A 169 -6.47 -17.83 -3.92
N VAL A 170 -7.27 -18.45 -4.78
CA VAL A 170 -7.26 -19.89 -5.02
C VAL A 170 -6.90 -20.13 -6.48
N VAL A 171 -5.96 -21.03 -6.67
CA VAL A 171 -5.41 -21.42 -7.96
C VAL A 171 -5.72 -22.89 -8.17
N THR A 172 -6.18 -23.24 -9.37
CA THR A 172 -6.34 -24.63 -9.78
C THR A 172 -5.08 -25.09 -10.49
N ARG A 173 -4.52 -26.22 -10.04
CA ARG A 173 -3.39 -26.89 -10.67
C ARG A 173 -3.84 -28.15 -11.36
#